data_AF-A0AAD7I452-F1
#
_entry.id   AF-A0AAD7I452-F1
#
_cell.length_a   1.000
_cell.length_b   1.000
_cell.length_c   1.000
_cell.angle_alpha   90.00
_cell.angle_beta   90.00
_cell.angle_gamma   90.00
#
_symmetry.space_group_name_H-M   'P 1'
#
loop_
_entity.id
_entity.type
_entity.pdbx_description
1 polymer ?
#
loop_
_entity_poly.entity_id
_entity_poly.type
_entity_poly.pdbx_seq_one_letter_code
_entity_poly.pdbx_strand_id
1 'polypeptide(L)'
;MPRVPFQNTHIEDTTHVIKVRPHHKRKVPVPIGLALPRRDTPASIEKHARLMLILFKPWRHASDLRHSGQSWLNAYEQFLETCTPDIQEYIDNMQLLHECRDSRDAHYNNRR
;
A
#
# COMPACT_ATOMS: atom_id res chain seq x y z
N MET A 1 23.43 11.79 6.89
CA MET A 1 22.12 11.41 6.31
C MET A 1 21.37 12.69 6.03
N PRO A 2 20.94 12.96 4.78
CA PRO A 2 20.22 14.18 4.44
C PRO A 2 19.00 14.37 5.33
N ARG A 3 18.83 15.58 5.85
CA ARG A 3 17.62 16.04 6.53
C ARG A 3 16.90 16.97 5.58
N VAL A 4 15.63 16.69 5.32
CA VAL A 4 14.77 17.48 4.44
C VAL A 4 13.67 18.07 5.33
N PRO A 5 13.46 19.40 5.34
CA PRO A 5 12.37 19.99 6.10
C PRO A 5 11.03 19.51 5.54
N PHE A 6 10.00 19.49 6.38
CA PHE A 6 8.64 19.35 5.86
C PHE A 6 8.26 20.60 5.03
N GLN A 7 7.20 20.46 4.24
CA GLN A 7 6.57 21.62 3.63
C GLN A 7 6.04 22.54 4.74
N ASN A 8 6.09 23.86 4.54
CA ASN A 8 5.64 24.88 5.51
C ASN A 8 4.13 24.81 5.84
N THR A 9 3.37 23.94 5.17
CA THR A 9 1.96 23.65 5.43
C THR A 9 1.76 22.44 6.34
N HIS A 10 2.83 21.74 6.72
CA HIS A 10 2.76 20.57 7.57
C HIS A 10 2.65 20.98 9.05
N ILE A 11 1.77 20.32 9.81
CA ILE A 11 1.50 20.67 11.22
C ILE A 11 2.75 20.56 12.13
N GLU A 12 3.73 19.76 11.74
CA GLU A 12 4.98 19.55 12.48
C GLU A 12 6.21 20.18 11.81
N ASP A 13 6.03 21.09 10.84
CA ASP A 13 7.14 21.66 10.07
C ASP A 13 8.20 22.38 10.93
N THR A 14 7.78 23.01 12.03
CA THR A 14 8.64 23.70 12.99
C THR A 14 9.35 22.77 13.97
N THR A 15 8.86 21.55 14.17
CA THR A 15 9.34 20.63 15.22
C THR A 15 10.04 19.39 14.68
N HIS A 16 9.76 18.98 13.45
CA HIS A 16 10.25 17.72 12.88
C HIS A 16 10.89 17.91 11.50
N VAL A 17 11.68 16.91 11.08
CA VAL A 17 12.29 16.84 9.73
C VAL A 17 12.28 15.42 9.19
N ILE A 18 12.28 15.29 7.87
CA ILE A 18 12.39 14.00 7.18
C ILE A 18 13.87 13.61 7.12
N LYS A 19 14.20 12.39 7.56
CA LYS A 19 15.56 11.84 7.50
C LYS A 19 15.66 10.75 6.45
N VAL A 20 16.40 11.02 5.37
CA VAL A 20 16.60 10.04 4.28
C VAL A 20 17.70 9.06 4.69
N ARG A 21 17.37 7.76 4.70
CA ARG A 21 18.33 6.69 5.00
C ARG A 21 19.13 6.30 3.74
N PRO A 22 20.45 6.14 3.83
CA PRO A 22 21.27 5.67 2.72
C PRO A 22 20.91 4.22 2.39
N HIS A 23 21.20 3.81 1.15
CA HIS A 23 20.83 2.49 0.61
C HIS A 23 21.19 1.33 1.54
N HIS A 24 22.44 1.29 2.04
CA HIS A 24 22.95 0.25 2.93
C HIS A 24 22.31 0.22 4.34
N LYS A 25 21.47 1.20 4.70
CA LYS A 25 20.70 1.26 5.96
C LYS A 25 19.18 1.27 5.73
N ARG A 26 18.73 0.99 4.50
CA ARG A 26 17.30 0.80 4.22
C ARG A 26 16.77 -0.36 5.07
N LYS A 27 15.52 -0.23 5.48
CA LYS A 27 14.80 -1.24 6.26
C LYS A 27 13.56 -1.62 5.47
N VAL A 28 13.21 -2.90 5.50
CA VAL A 28 11.96 -3.38 4.93
C VAL A 28 10.92 -3.35 6.05
N PRO A 29 9.85 -2.53 5.93
CA PRO A 29 8.77 -2.56 6.90
C PRO A 29 8.07 -3.92 6.83
N VAL A 30 7.84 -4.53 7.99
CA VAL A 30 7.09 -5.77 8.11
C VAL A 30 5.72 -5.41 8.71
N PRO A 31 4.62 -5.54 7.95
CA PRO A 31 3.28 -5.35 8.49
C PRO A 31 3.01 -6.39 9.59
N ILE A 32 2.60 -5.92 10.77
CA ILE A 32 2.18 -6.77 11.89
C ILE A 32 0.67 -6.68 12.02
N GLY A 33 -0.02 -7.82 12.06
CA GLY A 33 -1.46 -7.90 12.27
C GLY A 33 -2.16 -8.82 11.28
N LEU A 34 -3.42 -8.46 10.95
CA LEU A 34 -4.23 -9.20 10.00
C LEU A 34 -3.55 -9.28 8.62
N ALA A 35 -3.74 -10.41 7.94
CA ALA A 35 -3.20 -10.60 6.60
C ALA A 35 -3.71 -9.51 5.65
N LEU A 36 -2.84 -9.09 4.72
CA LEU A 36 -3.24 -8.16 3.67
C LEU A 36 -4.44 -8.75 2.88
N PRO A 37 -5.46 -7.95 2.57
CA PRO A 37 -6.57 -8.37 1.74
C PRO A 37 -6.10 -8.63 0.31
N ARG A 38 -6.54 -9.76 -0.26
CA ARG A 38 -6.28 -10.12 -1.65
C ARG A 38 -7.22 -9.39 -2.60
N ARG A 39 -6.84 -9.25 -3.86
CA ARG A 39 -7.70 -8.63 -4.90
C ARG A 39 -8.52 -9.62 -5.72
N ASP A 40 -8.27 -10.92 -5.57
CA ASP A 40 -8.84 -11.99 -6.40
C ASP A 40 -10.24 -12.46 -5.95
N THR A 41 -10.76 -11.97 -4.82
CA THR A 41 -12.12 -12.30 -4.37
C THR A 41 -13.03 -11.07 -4.28
N PRO A 42 -14.29 -11.14 -4.72
CA PRO A 42 -15.25 -10.04 -4.58
C PRO A 42 -15.45 -9.58 -3.12
N ALA A 43 -15.31 -10.49 -2.17
CA ALA A 43 -15.46 -10.20 -0.74
C ALA A 43 -14.29 -9.38 -0.16
N SER A 44 -13.12 -9.42 -0.80
CA SER A 44 -11.90 -8.74 -0.31
C SER A 44 -11.47 -7.55 -1.16
N ILE A 45 -11.95 -7.42 -2.40
CA ILE A 45 -11.47 -6.39 -3.34
C ILE A 45 -11.68 -4.96 -2.84
N GLU A 46 -12.82 -4.65 -2.20
CA GLU A 46 -13.07 -3.32 -1.61
C GLU A 46 -12.11 -3.02 -0.44
N LYS A 47 -11.77 -4.04 0.37
CA LYS A 47 -10.80 -3.90 1.46
C LYS A 47 -9.38 -3.73 0.91
N HIS A 48 -9.04 -4.46 -0.14
CA HIS A 48 -7.78 -4.32 -0.87
C HIS A 48 -7.64 -2.93 -1.45
N ALA A 49 -8.62 -2.46 -2.22
CA ALA A 49 -8.66 -1.13 -2.81
C ALA A 49 -8.46 -0.03 -1.74
N ARG A 50 -9.22 -0.11 -0.63
CA ARG A 50 -9.06 0.83 0.49
C ARG A 50 -7.65 0.83 1.07
N LEU A 51 -7.07 -0.36 1.30
CA LEU A 51 -5.75 -0.47 1.89
C LEU A 51 -4.65 0.04 0.96
N MET A 52 -4.71 -0.29 -0.33
CA MET A 52 -3.73 0.18 -1.31
C MET A 52 -3.75 1.70 -1.46
N LEU A 53 -4.94 2.31 -1.46
CA LEU A 53 -5.08 3.76 -1.43
C LEU A 53 -4.44 4.39 -0.19
N ILE A 54 -4.65 3.83 1.01
CA ILE A 54 -4.04 4.32 2.26
C ILE A 54 -2.52 4.25 2.20
N LEU A 55 -1.95 3.19 1.62
CA LEU A 55 -0.50 2.97 1.59
C LEU A 55 0.22 3.79 0.52
N PHE A 56 -0.41 3.95 -0.65
CA PHE A 56 0.31 4.40 -1.86
C PHE A 56 -0.21 5.69 -2.48
N LYS A 57 -1.48 6.06 -2.25
CA LYS A 57 -1.97 7.35 -2.72
C LYS A 57 -1.42 8.44 -1.79
N PRO A 58 -0.95 9.59 -2.30
CA PRO A 58 -0.65 10.72 -1.43
C PRO A 58 -1.94 11.29 -0.83
N TRP A 59 -2.03 11.40 0.49
CA TRP A 59 -3.20 11.98 1.18
C TRP A 59 -2.80 12.70 2.46
N ARG A 60 -3.61 13.68 2.86
CA ARG A 60 -3.58 14.36 4.16
C ARG A 60 -4.89 14.18 4.91
N HIS A 61 -5.99 14.10 4.18
CA HIS A 61 -7.33 13.87 4.70
C HIS A 61 -7.94 12.62 4.08
N ALA A 62 -8.89 11.99 4.78
CA ALA A 62 -9.59 10.82 4.26
C ALA A 62 -10.35 11.11 2.95
N SER A 63 -10.76 12.36 2.73
CA SER A 63 -11.37 12.83 1.48
C SER A 63 -10.43 12.79 0.27
N ASP A 64 -9.11 12.82 0.47
CA ASP A 64 -8.14 12.74 -0.62
C ASP A 64 -8.09 11.32 -1.18
N LEU A 65 -8.41 10.31 -0.37
CA LEU A 65 -8.40 8.91 -0.78
C LEU A 65 -9.51 8.63 -1.78
N ARG A 66 -10.71 9.18 -1.56
CA ARG A 66 -11.93 8.89 -2.32
C ARG A 66 -12.97 10.00 -2.18
N HIS A 67 -13.72 10.28 -3.26
CA HIS A 67 -14.86 11.21 -3.22
C HIS A 67 -16.04 10.66 -2.42
N SER A 68 -16.87 11.57 -1.89
CA SER A 68 -18.13 11.18 -1.24
C SER A 68 -19.01 10.36 -2.19
N GLY A 69 -19.56 9.24 -1.73
CA GLY A 69 -20.40 8.34 -2.54
C GLY A 69 -19.68 7.42 -3.53
N GLN A 70 -18.39 7.63 -3.82
CA GLN A 70 -17.62 6.73 -4.69
C GLN A 70 -17.37 5.37 -4.01
N SER A 71 -17.16 4.28 -4.76
CA SER A 71 -16.70 3.01 -4.15
C SER A 71 -15.18 3.01 -3.96
N TRP A 72 -14.63 2.18 -3.07
CA TRP A 72 -13.18 2.09 -2.94
C TRP A 72 -12.54 1.52 -4.18
N LEU A 73 -13.18 0.53 -4.81
CA LEU A 73 -12.70 -0.05 -6.05
C LEU A 73 -12.58 0.99 -7.16
N ASN A 74 -13.60 1.83 -7.37
CA ASN A 74 -13.57 2.85 -8.42
C ASN A 74 -12.48 3.90 -8.17
N ALA A 75 -12.31 4.35 -6.91
CA ALA A 75 -11.23 5.28 -6.56
C ALA A 75 -9.84 4.68 -6.75
N TYR A 76 -9.72 3.37 -6.51
CA TYR A 76 -8.49 2.62 -6.69
C TYR A 76 -8.16 2.41 -8.17
N GLU A 77 -9.14 2.10 -9.02
CA GLU A 77 -8.96 2.01 -10.48
C GLU A 77 -8.46 3.35 -11.04
N GLN A 78 -9.08 4.47 -10.66
CA GLN A 78 -8.60 5.81 -11.03
C GLN A 78 -7.18 6.11 -10.53
N PHE A 79 -6.84 5.63 -9.34
CA PHE A 79 -5.49 5.79 -8.81
C PHE A 79 -4.47 4.99 -9.63
N LEU A 80 -4.80 3.75 -10.03
CA LEU A 80 -3.90 2.93 -10.84
C LEU A 80 -3.53 3.60 -12.17
N GLU A 81 -4.46 4.33 -12.78
CA GLU A 81 -4.22 5.09 -14.03
C GLU A 81 -3.20 6.22 -13.88
N THR A 82 -3.02 6.74 -12.66
CA THR A 82 -2.22 7.95 -12.40
C THR A 82 -0.95 7.69 -11.58
N CYS A 83 -0.86 6.54 -10.92
CA CYS A 83 0.28 6.18 -10.10
C CYS A 83 1.52 5.81 -10.92
N THR A 84 2.69 5.85 -10.29
CA THR A 84 3.95 5.50 -10.95
C THR A 84 4.07 3.99 -11.17
N PRO A 85 4.83 3.53 -12.19
CA PRO A 85 5.07 2.11 -12.42
C PRO A 85 5.59 1.36 -11.18
N ASP A 86 6.50 1.98 -10.41
CA ASP A 86 7.03 1.38 -9.18
C ASP A 86 5.93 1.06 -8.15
N ILE A 87 4.91 1.93 -8.04
CA ILE A 87 3.79 1.71 -7.12
C ILE A 87 2.94 0.54 -7.60
N GLN A 88 2.67 0.46 -8.90
CA GLN A 88 1.94 -0.68 -9.48
C GLN A 88 2.68 -2.00 -9.20
N GLU A 89 4.00 -2.01 -9.41
CA GLU A 89 4.84 -3.18 -9.13
C GLU A 89 4.79 -3.58 -7.64
N TYR A 90 4.80 -2.63 -6.72
CA TYR A 90 4.66 -2.93 -5.29
C TYR A 90 3.30 -3.55 -4.95
N ILE A 91 2.23 -3.03 -5.54
CA ILE A 91 0.88 -3.56 -5.32
C ILE A 91 0.75 -4.97 -5.89
N ASP A 92 1.30 -5.23 -7.08
CA ASP A 92 1.32 -6.55 -7.70
C ASP A 92 2.13 -7.56 -6.87
N ASN A 93 3.30 -7.15 -6.37
CA ASN A 93 4.12 -7.97 -5.49
C ASN A 93 3.39 -8.35 -4.20
N MET A 94 2.56 -7.47 -3.64
CA MET A 94 1.74 -7.79 -2.46
C MET A 94 0.71 -8.89 -2.76
N GLN A 95 0.13 -8.91 -3.96
CA GLN A 95 -0.76 -9.99 -4.40
C GLN A 95 0.01 -11.30 -4.63
N LEU A 96 1.20 -11.25 -5.23
CA LEU A 96 2.03 -12.43 -5.51
C LEU A 96 2.36 -13.23 -4.24
N LEU A 97 2.60 -12.55 -3.11
CA LEU A 97 2.83 -13.21 -1.81
C LEU A 97 1.66 -14.14 -1.41
N HIS A 98 0.43 -13.77 -1.74
CA HIS A 98 -0.75 -14.57 -1.48
C HIS A 98 -0.88 -15.78 -2.41
N GLU A 99 -0.47 -15.63 -3.66
CA GLU A 99 -0.49 -16.70 -4.67
C GLU A 99 0.58 -17.76 -4.35
N CYS A 100 1.77 -17.34 -3.97
CA CYS A 100 2.85 -18.25 -3.54
C CYS A 100 2.44 -19.05 -2.30
N ARG A 101 1.76 -18.42 -1.33
CA ARG A 101 1.27 -19.09 -0.12
C ARG A 101 0.25 -20.18 -0.47
N ASP A 102 -0.71 -19.88 -1.33
CA ASP A 102 -1.74 -20.84 -1.74
C ASP A 102 -1.15 -22.01 -2.53
N SER A 103 -0.23 -21.73 -3.45
CA SER A 103 0.46 -22.77 -4.24
C SER A 103 1.19 -23.76 -3.34
N ARG A 104 1.90 -23.25 -2.32
CA ARG A 104 2.57 -24.05 -1.31
C ARG A 104 1.56 -24.91 -0.52
N ASP A 105 0.49 -24.32 -0.04
CA ASP A 105 -0.48 -25.01 0.82
C ASP A 105 -1.25 -26.09 0.02
N ALA A 106 -1.56 -25.84 -1.25
CA ALA A 106 -2.15 -26.84 -2.15
C ALA A 106 -1.20 -28.02 -2.41
N HIS A 107 0.09 -27.76 -2.62
CA HIS A 107 1.10 -28.80 -2.79
C HIS A 107 1.25 -29.68 -1.54
N TYR A 108 1.08 -29.14 -0.34
CA TYR A 108 1.06 -29.94 0.90
C TYR A 108 -0.21 -30.79 1.04
N ASN A 109 -1.38 -30.24 0.67
CA ASN A 109 -2.65 -30.97 0.75
C ASN A 109 -2.72 -32.13 -0.24
N ASN A 110 -2.14 -31.99 -1.44
CA ASN A 110 -2.12 -33.05 -2.46
C ASN A 110 -1.14 -34.20 -2.16
N ARG A 111 -0.34 -34.09 -1.10
CA ARG A 111 0.62 -35.12 -0.66
C ARG A 111 0.10 -35.98 0.51
N ARG A 112 -1.09 -35.68 1.03
CA ARG A 112 -1.81 -36.51 2.01
C ARG A 112 -2.83 -37.39 1.32
#